data_AF-A0A2S4VX51-F1
#
_entry.id   AF-A0A2S4VX51-F1
#
_cell.length_a   1.000
_cell.length_b   1.000
_cell.length_c   1.000
_cell.angle_alpha   90.00
_cell.angle_beta   90.00
_cell.angle_gamma   90.00
#
_symmetry.space_group_name_H-M   'P 1'
#
loop_
_entity.id
_entity.type
_entity.pdbx_description
1 polymer ?
#
loop_
_entity_poly.entity_id
_entity_poly.type
_entity_poly.pdbx_seq_one_letter_code
_entity_poly.pdbx_strand_id
1 'polypeptide(L)'
;MVSLETLFNNTTSPGSAGIGGFGSSVGLDFSETQLVESKARTEVEDVDDDLKIEVELYKNALEAAKQAVRNFQSSSKPFFRPTDYFAEMIKSDAHMETIRLRLVEEAEGLKASEEAKKKRELKKFGKAIQVENKLQREKETKRIKEGVKELRKKRKDVTKLDGQDEQEFDIAIEETLSSNPKKRAGGSSGGEPEGRKKTRTAREHKFGRPKPKGVTGRRWKENTKSSAGSFEGMGGKGDGRLSSGTGRSRGRGRGAGGSSKRGSHRSKR
;
A
#
# COMPACT_ATOMS: atom_id res chain seq x y z
N MET A 1 40.91 -63.58 -14.36
CA MET A 1 39.82 -62.63 -14.70
C MET A 1 39.10 -62.30 -13.41
N VAL A 2 39.33 -61.10 -12.87
CA VAL A 2 38.71 -60.66 -11.60
C VAL A 2 37.38 -60.01 -11.96
N SER A 3 36.26 -60.57 -11.49
CA SER A 3 34.92 -60.02 -11.72
C SER A 3 34.75 -58.69 -10.96
N LEU A 4 34.25 -57.67 -11.65
CA LEU A 4 33.94 -56.32 -11.16
C LEU A 4 32.86 -56.28 -10.07
N GLU A 5 32.27 -57.42 -9.71
CA GLU A 5 31.24 -57.55 -8.66
C GLU A 5 31.79 -57.51 -7.23
N THR A 6 33.12 -57.48 -7.05
CA THR A 6 33.75 -57.50 -5.71
C THR A 6 34.10 -56.13 -5.14
N LEU A 7 33.89 -55.02 -5.89
CA LEU A 7 34.28 -53.67 -5.46
C LEU A 7 33.16 -52.88 -4.76
N PHE A 8 31.94 -53.41 -4.66
CA PHE A 8 30.81 -52.72 -4.01
C PHE A 8 30.05 -53.59 -3.00
N ASN A 9 30.73 -54.53 -2.34
CA ASN A 9 30.17 -55.15 -1.14
C ASN A 9 30.35 -54.20 0.05
N ASN A 10 29.36 -53.33 0.25
CA ASN A 10 29.20 -52.60 1.49
C ASN A 10 28.86 -53.62 2.57
N THR A 11 29.88 -54.05 3.32
CA THR A 11 29.75 -54.99 4.44
C THR A 11 29.12 -54.27 5.63
N THR A 12 27.83 -53.93 5.51
CA THR A 12 27.05 -53.54 6.68
C THR A 12 26.77 -54.80 7.48
N SER A 13 27.64 -55.07 8.46
CA SER A 13 27.41 -56.08 9.50
C SER A 13 26.01 -55.89 10.11
N PRO A 14 25.22 -56.96 10.29
CA PRO A 14 23.89 -56.86 10.84
C PRO A 14 24.00 -56.71 12.36
N GLY A 15 23.88 -55.48 12.86
CA GLY A 15 23.54 -55.22 14.26
C GLY A 15 24.63 -55.46 15.30
N SER A 16 24.84 -54.44 16.12
CA SER A 16 25.67 -54.41 17.34
C SER A 16 27.19 -54.26 17.16
N ALA A 17 27.77 -53.43 18.03
CA ALA A 17 29.19 -53.08 18.14
C ALA A 17 29.72 -52.01 17.15
N GLY A 18 29.19 -50.79 17.27
CA GLY A 18 29.78 -49.59 16.64
C GLY A 18 29.34 -48.23 17.20
N ILE A 19 28.47 -48.18 18.22
CA ILE A 19 27.99 -46.91 18.82
C ILE A 19 28.92 -46.48 19.98
N GLY A 20 30.22 -46.63 19.76
CA GLY A 20 31.29 -46.18 20.66
C GLY A 20 32.32 -45.30 19.95
N GLY A 21 31.94 -44.77 18.78
CA GLY A 21 32.72 -43.79 18.02
C GLY A 21 32.17 -42.37 18.25
N PHE A 22 33.03 -41.38 18.00
CA PHE A 22 32.78 -39.94 18.08
C PHE A 22 31.29 -39.56 17.84
N GLY A 23 30.57 -39.17 18.88
CA GLY A 23 29.15 -38.76 18.79
C GLY A 23 28.14 -39.52 19.66
N SER A 24 28.56 -40.44 20.54
CA SER A 24 27.63 -41.07 21.48
C SER A 24 27.10 -40.06 22.52
N SER A 25 25.84 -39.69 22.43
CA SER A 25 25.11 -38.86 23.41
C SER A 25 24.66 -39.64 24.65
N VAL A 26 25.18 -40.86 24.85
CA VAL A 26 24.73 -41.79 25.88
C VAL A 26 25.10 -41.24 27.26
N GLY A 27 24.09 -40.81 28.01
CA GLY A 27 24.22 -40.37 29.41
C GLY A 27 24.36 -38.85 29.62
N LEU A 28 24.29 -38.04 28.57
CA LEU A 28 24.32 -36.57 28.68
C LEU A 28 22.91 -35.99 28.86
N ASP A 29 22.80 -34.88 29.59
CA ASP A 29 21.53 -34.15 29.72
C ASP A 29 21.13 -33.53 28.36
N PHE A 30 19.84 -33.32 28.15
CA PHE A 30 19.32 -32.70 26.93
C PHE A 30 19.94 -31.31 26.68
N SER A 31 20.31 -30.56 27.73
CA SER A 31 20.92 -29.24 27.54
C SER A 31 22.30 -29.27 26.89
N GLU A 32 23.00 -30.39 26.97
CA GLU A 32 24.35 -30.56 26.42
C GLU A 32 24.29 -31.02 24.97
N THR A 33 23.29 -31.83 24.63
CA THR A 33 23.11 -32.39 23.29
C THR A 33 22.24 -31.49 22.40
N GLN A 34 21.18 -30.91 22.98
CA GLN A 34 20.16 -30.06 22.33
C GLN A 34 19.62 -30.64 21.02
N LEU A 35 19.72 -31.96 20.87
CA LEU A 35 19.35 -32.70 19.69
C LEU A 35 17.94 -33.24 19.87
N VAL A 36 17.06 -32.90 18.93
CA VAL A 36 15.71 -33.47 18.85
C VAL A 36 15.61 -34.23 17.54
N GLU A 37 15.37 -35.52 17.64
CA GLU A 37 15.16 -36.39 16.49
C GLU A 37 13.67 -36.53 16.19
N SER A 38 13.29 -36.36 14.92
CA SER A 38 11.92 -36.56 14.48
C SER A 38 11.57 -38.06 14.50
N LYS A 39 10.44 -38.41 15.13
CA LYS A 39 10.00 -39.81 15.25
C LYS A 39 9.53 -40.40 13.92
N ALA A 40 8.96 -39.56 13.05
CA ALA A 40 8.47 -39.95 11.74
C ALA A 40 9.40 -39.43 10.65
N ARG A 41 9.50 -40.18 9.55
CA ARG A 41 10.18 -39.73 8.35
C ARG A 41 9.35 -38.61 7.71
N THR A 42 10.01 -37.53 7.32
CA THR A 42 9.38 -36.47 6.52
C THR A 42 9.15 -37.00 5.11
N GLU A 43 7.89 -37.03 4.69
CA GLU A 43 7.48 -37.47 3.36
C GLU A 43 6.92 -36.28 2.58
N VAL A 44 7.29 -36.18 1.31
CA VAL A 44 6.81 -35.14 0.39
C VAL A 44 6.31 -35.85 -0.86
N GLU A 45 5.13 -35.47 -1.34
CA GLU A 45 4.49 -36.09 -2.51
C GLU A 45 5.29 -35.85 -3.79
N ASP A 46 5.70 -34.59 -4.01
CA ASP A 46 6.41 -34.14 -5.21
C ASP A 46 7.77 -33.54 -4.82
N VAL A 47 8.85 -34.14 -5.32
CA VAL A 47 10.22 -33.71 -5.00
C VAL A 47 10.64 -32.43 -5.74
N ASP A 48 9.94 -32.08 -6.82
CA ASP A 48 10.21 -30.87 -7.60
C ASP A 48 9.41 -29.64 -7.11
N ASP A 49 8.49 -29.83 -6.16
CA ASP A 49 7.70 -28.73 -5.58
C ASP A 49 8.38 -28.18 -4.32
N ASP A 50 9.26 -27.19 -4.51
CA ASP A 50 9.99 -26.53 -3.43
C ASP A 50 9.05 -25.97 -2.35
N LEU A 51 7.85 -25.48 -2.71
CA LEU A 51 6.94 -24.90 -1.71
C LEU A 51 6.41 -25.98 -0.76
N LYS A 52 6.09 -27.16 -1.26
CA LYS A 52 5.67 -28.29 -0.42
C LYS A 52 6.83 -28.76 0.46
N ILE A 53 8.04 -28.83 -0.07
CA ILE A 53 9.23 -29.20 0.70
C ILE A 53 9.47 -28.20 1.84
N GLU A 54 9.46 -26.90 1.56
CA GLU A 54 9.64 -25.85 2.57
C GLU A 54 8.58 -25.92 3.68
N VAL A 55 7.33 -26.25 3.33
CA VAL A 55 6.25 -26.42 4.32
C VAL A 55 6.52 -27.62 5.24
N GLU A 56 6.96 -28.75 4.71
CA GLU A 56 7.27 -29.93 5.51
C GLU A 56 8.54 -29.73 6.38
N LEU A 57 9.57 -29.07 5.83
CA LEU A 57 10.76 -28.67 6.58
C LEU A 57 10.39 -27.73 7.74
N TYR A 58 9.52 -26.75 7.48
CA TYR A 58 9.01 -25.84 8.49
C TYR A 58 8.24 -26.58 9.60
N LYS A 59 7.38 -27.53 9.25
CA LYS A 59 6.62 -28.34 10.23
C LYS A 59 7.56 -29.15 11.12
N ASN A 60 8.57 -29.80 10.53
CA ASN A 60 9.55 -30.59 11.27
C ASN A 60 10.36 -29.71 12.24
N ALA A 61 10.88 -28.57 11.75
CA ALA A 61 11.62 -27.62 12.60
C ALA A 61 10.75 -27.05 13.73
N LEU A 62 9.47 -26.77 13.47
CA LEU A 62 8.52 -26.25 14.46
C LEU A 62 8.17 -27.30 15.51
N GLU A 63 8.02 -28.58 15.14
CA GLU A 63 7.82 -29.66 16.09
C GLU A 63 9.06 -29.85 16.98
N ALA A 64 10.25 -29.89 16.39
CA ALA A 64 11.51 -30.00 17.11
C ALA A 64 11.70 -28.85 18.11
N ALA A 65 11.43 -27.60 17.69
CA ALA A 65 11.49 -26.43 18.57
C ALA A 65 10.50 -26.55 19.74
N LYS A 66 9.27 -27.00 19.51
CA LYS A 66 8.27 -27.22 20.58
C LYS A 66 8.72 -28.30 21.57
N GLN A 67 9.32 -29.38 21.09
CA GLN A 67 9.84 -30.44 21.96
C GLN A 67 11.02 -29.92 22.79
N ALA A 68 11.95 -29.18 22.19
CA ALA A 68 13.06 -28.56 22.90
C ALA A 68 12.57 -27.61 24.01
N VAL A 69 11.58 -26.74 23.72
CA VAL A 69 10.97 -25.85 24.71
C VAL A 69 10.44 -26.63 25.92
N ARG A 70 9.74 -27.75 25.69
CA ARG A 70 9.21 -28.60 26.78
C ARG A 70 10.33 -29.20 27.63
N ASN A 71 11.41 -29.67 27.00
CA ASN A 71 12.57 -30.25 27.70
C ASN A 71 13.32 -29.20 28.54
N PHE A 72 13.44 -27.96 28.04
CA PHE A 72 14.03 -26.86 28.81
C PHE A 72 13.12 -26.43 29.97
N GLN A 73 11.81 -26.41 29.78
CA GLN A 73 10.82 -26.14 30.83
C GLN A 73 10.84 -27.20 31.94
N SER A 74 10.90 -28.49 31.59
CA SER A 74 11.01 -29.58 32.58
C SER A 74 12.30 -29.51 33.39
N SER A 75 13.37 -29.01 32.77
CA SER A 75 14.68 -28.82 33.40
C SER A 75 14.82 -27.47 34.13
N SER A 76 13.75 -26.66 34.18
CA SER A 76 13.74 -25.30 34.77
C SER A 76 14.79 -24.33 34.21
N LYS A 77 15.23 -24.54 32.97
CA LYS A 77 16.26 -23.72 32.30
C LYS A 77 15.59 -22.65 31.41
N PRO A 78 16.11 -21.40 31.38
CA PRO A 78 15.56 -20.34 30.55
C PRO A 78 15.79 -20.63 29.05
N PHE A 79 14.77 -20.42 28.23
CA PHE A 79 14.83 -20.67 26.79
C PHE A 79 14.63 -19.40 25.95
N PHE A 80 13.69 -18.54 26.33
CA PHE A 80 13.39 -17.33 25.57
C PHE A 80 14.38 -16.21 25.87
N ARG A 81 14.84 -15.54 24.81
CA ARG A 81 15.64 -14.32 24.93
C ARG A 81 14.80 -13.22 25.61
N PRO A 82 15.24 -12.66 26.74
CA PRO A 82 14.58 -11.50 27.34
C PRO A 82 14.64 -10.29 26.41
N THR A 83 13.61 -9.44 26.44
CA THR A 83 13.54 -8.23 25.59
C THR A 83 14.63 -7.20 25.92
N ASP A 84 15.14 -7.22 27.16
CA ASP A 84 16.13 -6.26 27.68
C ASP A 84 17.58 -6.80 27.61
N TYR A 85 17.79 -7.94 26.94
CA TYR A 85 19.13 -8.51 26.76
C TYR A 85 19.69 -8.14 25.38
N PHE A 86 20.51 -7.09 25.33
CA PHE A 86 21.17 -6.59 24.12
C PHE A 86 22.56 -7.22 23.94
N ALA A 87 22.60 -8.38 23.30
CA ALA A 87 23.83 -9.00 22.82
C ALA A 87 23.93 -8.86 21.28
N GLU A 88 25.12 -9.06 20.73
CA GLU A 88 25.33 -9.06 19.28
C GLU A 88 24.48 -10.16 18.61
N MET A 89 23.70 -9.76 17.62
CA MET A 89 22.84 -10.65 16.83
C MET A 89 23.53 -10.98 15.50
N ILE A 90 23.19 -12.14 14.91
CA ILE A 90 23.77 -12.60 13.62
C ILE A 90 23.63 -11.53 12.50
N LYS A 91 22.55 -10.74 12.55
CA LYS A 91 22.29 -9.64 11.61
C LYS A 91 22.28 -8.31 12.36
N SER A 92 22.91 -7.30 11.77
CA SER A 92 22.92 -5.94 12.33
C SER A 92 21.55 -5.27 12.24
N ASP A 93 21.29 -4.32 13.16
CA ASP A 93 20.03 -3.57 13.18
C ASP A 93 19.83 -2.74 11.92
N ALA A 94 20.90 -2.16 11.37
CA ALA A 94 20.86 -1.43 10.10
C ALA A 94 20.38 -2.34 8.95
N HIS A 95 20.85 -3.60 8.91
CA HIS A 95 20.36 -4.55 7.91
C HIS A 95 18.88 -4.89 8.14
N MET A 96 18.46 -5.11 9.39
CA MET A 96 17.06 -5.39 9.71
C MET A 96 16.13 -4.21 9.42
N GLU A 97 16.60 -2.97 9.57
CA GLU A 97 15.87 -1.77 9.18
C GLU A 97 15.60 -1.74 7.66
N THR A 98 16.60 -2.07 6.84
CA THR A 98 16.40 -2.15 5.38
C THR A 98 15.35 -3.20 4.98
N ILE A 99 15.31 -4.35 5.67
CA ILE A 99 14.31 -5.38 5.43
C ILE A 99 12.92 -4.89 5.83
N ARG A 100 12.79 -4.24 7.00
CA ARG A 100 11.51 -3.68 7.46
C ARG A 100 10.98 -2.62 6.50
N LEU A 101 11.84 -1.74 6.00
CA LEU A 101 11.45 -0.73 5.03
C LEU A 101 10.89 -1.35 3.75
N ARG A 102 11.54 -2.39 3.22
CA ARG A 102 11.02 -3.11 2.03
C ARG A 102 9.66 -3.75 2.26
N LEU A 103 9.45 -4.38 3.42
CA LEU A 103 8.16 -4.97 3.77
C LEU A 103 7.04 -3.92 3.85
N VAL A 104 7.35 -2.74 4.39
CA VAL A 104 6.40 -1.61 4.44
C VAL A 104 6.11 -1.10 3.03
N GLU A 105 7.14 -0.89 2.20
CA GLU A 105 6.99 -0.46 0.81
C GLU A 105 6.14 -1.43 -0.02
N GLU A 106 6.34 -2.74 0.14
CA GLU A 106 5.52 -3.76 -0.52
C GLU A 106 4.06 -3.72 -0.07
N ALA A 107 3.83 -3.61 1.24
CA ALA A 107 2.48 -3.51 1.80
C ALA A 107 1.76 -2.22 1.34
N GLU A 108 2.47 -1.10 1.27
CA GLU A 108 1.96 0.17 0.75
C GLU A 108 1.70 0.10 -0.76
N GLY A 109 2.58 -0.56 -1.52
CA GLY A 109 2.41 -0.80 -2.95
C GLY A 109 1.14 -1.61 -3.26
N LEU A 110 0.90 -2.67 -2.49
CA LEU A 110 -0.34 -3.46 -2.60
C LEU A 110 -1.58 -2.62 -2.30
N LYS A 111 -1.60 -1.90 -1.17
CA LYS A 111 -2.71 -1.01 -0.79
C LYS A 111 -2.97 0.08 -1.84
N ALA A 112 -1.92 0.72 -2.35
CA ALA A 112 -2.03 1.73 -3.38
C ALA A 112 -2.61 1.16 -4.69
N SER A 113 -2.23 -0.07 -5.05
CA SER A 113 -2.76 -0.75 -6.23
C SER A 113 -4.26 -1.07 -6.09
N GLU A 114 -4.70 -1.53 -4.91
CA GLU A 114 -6.10 -1.81 -4.61
C GLU A 114 -6.93 -0.52 -4.60
N GLU A 115 -6.42 0.54 -3.98
CA GLU A 115 -7.05 1.85 -4.01
C GLU A 115 -7.15 2.40 -5.43
N ALA A 116 -6.12 2.20 -6.27
CA ALA A 116 -6.15 2.63 -7.66
C ALA A 116 -7.23 1.87 -8.45
N LYS A 117 -7.40 0.55 -8.22
CA LYS A 117 -8.49 -0.24 -8.81
C LYS A 117 -9.86 0.28 -8.37
N LYS A 118 -10.06 0.48 -7.06
CA LYS A 118 -11.30 1.07 -6.49
C LYS A 118 -11.59 2.46 -7.08
N LYS A 119 -10.59 3.34 -7.17
CA LYS A 119 -10.71 4.68 -7.77
C LYS A 119 -11.07 4.61 -9.26
N ARG A 120 -10.57 3.62 -10.01
CA ARG A 120 -10.94 3.40 -11.43
C ARG A 120 -12.39 2.94 -11.56
N GLU A 121 -12.84 2.02 -10.72
CA GLU A 121 -14.24 1.54 -10.71
C GLU A 121 -15.21 2.66 -10.33
N LEU A 122 -14.90 3.43 -9.30
CA LEU A 122 -15.70 4.61 -8.90
C LEU A 122 -15.79 5.64 -10.02
N LYS A 123 -14.73 5.84 -10.80
CA LYS A 123 -14.76 6.74 -11.96
C LYS A 123 -15.60 6.17 -13.12
N LYS A 124 -15.54 4.86 -13.36
CA LYS A 124 -16.33 4.18 -14.40
C LYS A 124 -17.83 4.24 -14.09
N PHE A 125 -18.21 3.87 -12.87
CA PHE A 125 -19.62 3.75 -12.48
C PHE A 125 -20.19 4.99 -11.78
N GLY A 126 -19.36 5.99 -11.49
CA GLY A 126 -19.77 7.16 -10.71
C GLY A 126 -20.96 7.92 -11.29
N LYS A 127 -21.05 8.04 -12.62
CA LYS A 127 -22.23 8.66 -13.27
C LYS A 127 -23.48 7.79 -13.17
N ALA A 128 -23.34 6.48 -13.39
CA ALA A 128 -24.46 5.53 -13.29
C ALA A 128 -25.02 5.51 -11.86
N ILE A 129 -24.14 5.43 -10.86
CA ILE A 129 -24.50 5.48 -9.43
C ILE A 129 -25.21 6.80 -9.09
N GLN A 130 -24.73 7.95 -9.62
CA GLN A 130 -25.39 9.23 -9.38
C GLN A 130 -26.82 9.29 -9.95
N VAL A 131 -27.03 8.74 -11.15
CA VAL A 131 -28.35 8.69 -11.79
C VAL A 131 -29.27 7.74 -11.03
N GLU A 132 -28.79 6.55 -10.70
CA GLU A 132 -29.54 5.56 -9.94
C GLU A 132 -29.93 6.07 -8.55
N ASN A 133 -29.00 6.69 -7.83
CA ASN A 133 -29.28 7.28 -6.51
C ASN A 133 -30.34 8.39 -6.58
N LYS A 134 -30.33 9.21 -7.64
CA LYS A 134 -31.40 10.22 -7.84
C LYS A 134 -32.75 9.55 -8.11
N LEU A 135 -32.78 8.54 -8.97
CA LEU A 135 -33.99 7.80 -9.28
C LEU A 135 -34.54 7.05 -8.06
N GLN A 136 -33.68 6.45 -7.24
CA GLN A 136 -34.05 5.79 -5.98
C GLN A 136 -34.65 6.80 -5.01
N ARG A 137 -34.01 7.96 -4.80
CA ARG A 137 -34.56 9.04 -3.95
C ARG A 137 -35.91 9.56 -4.47
N GLU A 138 -36.07 9.71 -5.78
CA GLU A 138 -37.34 10.11 -6.38
C GLU A 138 -38.43 9.05 -6.18
N LYS A 139 -38.10 7.76 -6.30
CA LYS A 139 -39.02 6.65 -6.02
C LYS A 139 -39.40 6.60 -4.54
N GLU A 140 -38.44 6.75 -3.63
CA GLU A 140 -38.68 6.80 -2.19
C GLU A 140 -39.56 7.99 -1.81
N THR A 141 -39.28 9.18 -2.31
CA THR A 141 -40.11 10.37 -2.05
C THR A 141 -41.51 10.23 -2.63
N LYS A 142 -41.68 9.58 -3.80
CA LYS A 142 -43.01 9.25 -4.35
C LYS A 142 -43.76 8.27 -3.45
N ARG A 143 -43.11 7.18 -3.02
CA ARG A 143 -43.71 6.19 -2.09
C ARG A 143 -44.13 6.84 -0.77
N ILE A 144 -43.30 7.71 -0.20
CA ILE A 144 -43.65 8.46 1.02
C ILE A 144 -44.84 9.40 0.76
N LYS A 145 -44.83 10.13 -0.36
CA LYS A 145 -45.95 11.03 -0.72
C LYS A 145 -47.26 10.27 -0.94
N GLU A 146 -47.22 9.10 -1.56
CA GLU A 146 -48.38 8.24 -1.76
C GLU A 146 -48.89 7.67 -0.43
N GLY A 147 -47.99 7.18 0.43
CA GLY A 147 -48.35 6.74 1.78
C GLY A 147 -48.96 7.85 2.63
N VAL A 148 -48.44 9.08 2.56
CA VAL A 148 -49.04 10.25 3.24
C VAL A 148 -50.41 10.59 2.65
N LYS A 149 -50.60 10.52 1.33
CA LYS A 149 -51.90 10.75 0.68
C LYS A 149 -52.92 9.69 1.08
N GLU A 150 -52.53 8.41 1.13
CA GLU A 150 -53.39 7.32 1.59
C GLU A 150 -53.75 7.47 3.07
N LEU A 151 -52.79 7.87 3.91
CA LEU A 151 -53.05 8.14 5.32
C LEU A 151 -53.99 9.34 5.49
N ARG A 152 -53.81 10.41 4.71
CA ARG A 152 -54.75 11.55 4.66
C ARG A 152 -56.14 11.11 4.21
N LYS A 153 -56.26 10.24 3.20
CA LYS A 153 -57.56 9.71 2.74
C LYS A 153 -58.23 8.84 3.79
N LYS A 154 -57.52 7.86 4.36
CA LYS A 154 -58.04 7.02 5.47
C LYS A 154 -58.46 7.87 6.66
N ARG A 155 -57.71 8.93 7.00
CA ARG A 155 -58.10 9.86 8.06
C ARG A 155 -59.35 10.66 7.69
N LYS A 156 -59.49 11.14 6.45
CA LYS A 156 -60.72 11.79 5.95
C LYS A 156 -61.94 10.87 6.00
N ASP A 157 -61.77 9.58 5.69
CA ASP A 157 -62.87 8.62 5.75
C ASP A 157 -63.27 8.31 7.21
N VAL A 158 -62.33 8.39 8.16
CA VAL A 158 -62.61 8.28 9.61
C VAL A 158 -63.19 9.59 10.18
N THR A 159 -62.71 10.77 9.78
CA THR A 159 -63.22 12.08 10.27
C THR A 159 -64.53 12.52 9.61
N LYS A 160 -64.95 11.88 8.51
CA LYS A 160 -66.33 12.04 7.99
C LYS A 160 -67.38 11.37 8.88
N LEU A 161 -66.98 10.43 9.74
CA LEU A 161 -67.84 9.83 10.76
C LEU A 161 -67.89 10.69 12.04
N ASP A 162 -66.80 11.40 12.38
CA ASP A 162 -66.68 12.32 13.51
C ASP A 162 -66.51 13.76 13.01
N GLY A 163 -67.62 14.46 12.75
CA GLY A 163 -67.65 15.78 12.09
C GLY A 163 -67.00 16.94 12.86
N GLN A 164 -65.67 16.96 12.98
CA GLN A 164 -64.91 18.10 13.51
C GLN A 164 -63.67 18.45 12.66
N ASP A 165 -63.71 19.68 12.15
CA ASP A 165 -62.64 20.63 11.78
C ASP A 165 -61.46 20.17 10.92
N GLU A 166 -61.68 20.21 9.60
CA GLU A 166 -60.70 19.86 8.56
C GLU A 166 -59.63 20.95 8.28
N GLN A 167 -59.83 22.20 8.72
CA GLN A 167 -59.03 23.33 8.23
C GLN A 167 -57.78 23.63 9.07
N GLU A 168 -57.77 23.28 10.35
CA GLU A 168 -56.70 23.67 11.28
C GLU A 168 -55.43 22.81 11.12
N PHE A 169 -55.57 21.55 10.69
CA PHE A 169 -54.45 20.62 10.52
C PHE A 169 -53.78 20.67 9.13
N ASP A 170 -54.51 20.97 8.06
CA ASP A 170 -53.92 21.15 6.73
C ASP A 170 -53.01 22.40 6.70
N ILE A 171 -53.37 23.46 7.44
CA ILE A 171 -52.54 24.65 7.64
C ILE A 171 -51.27 24.31 8.43
N ALA A 172 -51.37 23.54 9.51
CA ALA A 172 -50.21 23.16 10.35
C ALA A 172 -49.18 22.28 9.61
N ILE A 173 -49.62 21.41 8.69
CA ILE A 173 -48.71 20.55 7.92
C ILE A 173 -48.06 21.30 6.74
N GLU A 174 -48.80 22.21 6.09
CA GLU A 174 -48.25 23.05 5.02
C GLU A 174 -47.26 24.10 5.56
N GLU A 175 -47.52 24.64 6.75
CA GLU A 175 -46.60 25.53 7.47
C GLU A 175 -45.29 24.80 7.87
N THR A 176 -45.37 23.57 8.37
CA THR A 176 -44.17 22.80 8.76
C THR A 176 -43.35 22.25 7.58
N LEU A 177 -43.96 22.02 6.41
CA LEU A 177 -43.25 21.64 5.19
C LEU A 177 -42.64 22.85 4.44
N SER A 178 -43.28 24.01 4.53
CA SER A 178 -42.77 25.26 3.94
C SER A 178 -41.70 25.94 4.82
N SER A 179 -41.66 25.63 6.12
CA SER A 179 -40.64 26.12 7.07
C SER A 179 -39.30 25.38 7.00
N ASN A 180 -38.88 24.88 5.84
CA ASN A 180 -37.51 24.39 5.65
C ASN A 180 -36.52 25.57 5.86
N PRO A 181 -35.66 25.54 6.89
CA PRO A 181 -34.92 26.72 7.36
C PRO A 181 -33.64 26.92 6.55
N LYS A 182 -33.75 27.14 5.24
CA LYS A 182 -32.59 27.46 4.38
C LYS A 182 -32.71 28.73 3.55
N LYS A 183 -33.76 29.53 3.74
CA LYS A 183 -33.94 30.77 2.94
C LYS A 183 -34.22 32.05 3.73
N ARG A 184 -34.04 32.07 5.04
CA ARG A 184 -34.15 33.30 5.85
C ARG A 184 -32.95 33.48 6.77
N ALA A 185 -31.81 33.76 6.16
CA ALA A 185 -30.71 34.47 6.80
C ALA A 185 -30.15 35.45 5.77
N GLY A 186 -30.78 36.62 5.68
CA GLY A 186 -30.23 37.77 4.98
C GLY A 186 -29.35 38.56 5.96
N GLY A 187 -28.10 38.80 5.58
CA GLY A 187 -27.16 39.64 6.32
C GLY A 187 -25.81 39.69 5.61
N SER A 188 -25.58 40.78 4.88
CA SER A 188 -24.41 41.05 4.04
C SER A 188 -23.07 41.03 4.81
N SER A 189 -22.16 40.12 4.44
CA SER A 189 -20.72 40.40 4.38
C SER A 189 -19.95 39.29 3.61
N GLY A 190 -19.33 39.65 2.49
CA GLY A 190 -18.03 39.07 2.08
C GLY A 190 -17.96 37.76 1.28
N GLY A 191 -19.04 37.22 0.70
CA GLY A 191 -18.97 35.99 -0.11
C GLY A 191 -19.29 36.20 -1.59
N GLU A 192 -18.30 36.08 -2.48
CA GLU A 192 -18.51 36.08 -3.94
C GLU A 192 -19.56 35.05 -4.39
N PRO A 193 -20.36 35.33 -5.45
CA PRO A 193 -21.31 34.36 -5.98
C PRO A 193 -20.56 33.23 -6.68
N GLU A 194 -20.59 32.03 -6.07
CA GLU A 194 -20.22 30.78 -6.73
C GLU A 194 -21.13 30.57 -7.94
N GLY A 195 -20.59 30.78 -9.15
CA GLY A 195 -21.32 30.47 -10.38
C GLY A 195 -20.83 31.21 -11.61
N ARG A 196 -20.15 32.36 -11.46
CA ARG A 196 -19.53 33.04 -12.60
C ARG A 196 -18.12 32.47 -12.83
N LYS A 197 -17.86 31.96 -14.03
CA LYS A 197 -16.52 31.53 -14.45
C LYS A 197 -15.56 32.71 -14.29
N LYS A 198 -14.76 32.69 -13.21
CA LYS A 198 -13.71 33.71 -12.98
C LYS A 198 -12.86 33.84 -14.24
N THR A 199 -12.64 35.07 -14.69
CA THR A 199 -11.76 35.36 -15.82
C THR A 199 -10.35 34.84 -15.53
N ARG A 200 -9.59 34.51 -16.57
CA ARG A 200 -8.23 33.94 -16.42
C ARG A 200 -7.33 34.84 -15.56
N THR A 201 -7.48 36.16 -15.70
CA THR A 201 -6.76 37.18 -14.91
C THR A 201 -7.11 37.09 -13.43
N ALA A 202 -8.40 36.98 -13.06
CA ALA A 202 -8.82 36.85 -11.66
C ALA A 202 -8.31 35.56 -10.98
N ARG A 203 -8.19 34.46 -11.74
CA ARG A 203 -7.59 33.22 -11.23
C ARG A 203 -6.08 33.34 -11.04
N GLU A 204 -5.39 33.99 -11.97
CA GLU A 204 -3.95 34.27 -11.85
C GLU A 204 -3.63 35.21 -10.69
N HIS A 205 -4.52 36.14 -10.32
CA HIS A 205 -4.32 36.98 -9.14
C HIS A 205 -4.59 36.24 -7.82
N LYS A 206 -5.56 35.30 -7.78
CA LYS A 206 -5.88 34.55 -6.55
C LYS A 206 -4.91 33.40 -6.27
N PHE A 207 -4.42 32.73 -7.31
CA PHE A 207 -3.59 31.52 -7.19
C PHE A 207 -2.21 31.64 -7.84
N GLY A 208 -1.93 32.72 -8.57
CA GLY A 208 -0.62 32.98 -9.13
C GLY A 208 0.30 33.63 -8.11
N ARG A 209 1.57 33.22 -8.12
CA ARG A 209 2.60 33.87 -7.31
C ARG A 209 2.66 35.37 -7.66
N PRO A 210 2.71 36.28 -6.67
CA PRO A 210 2.85 37.70 -6.94
C PRO A 210 4.17 37.95 -7.68
N LYS A 211 4.15 38.86 -8.67
CA LYS A 211 5.38 39.27 -9.35
C LYS A 211 6.33 39.93 -8.33
N PRO A 212 7.62 39.59 -8.33
CA PRO A 212 8.60 40.32 -7.54
C PRO A 212 8.64 41.79 -7.99
N LYS A 213 8.80 42.70 -7.02
CA LYS A 213 8.88 44.14 -7.28
C LYS A 213 10.01 44.43 -8.29
N GLY A 214 9.70 45.23 -9.32
CA GLY A 214 10.67 45.63 -10.35
C GLY A 214 10.65 44.82 -11.65
N VAL A 215 9.86 43.74 -11.74
CA VAL A 215 9.79 42.91 -12.97
C VAL A 215 8.54 43.24 -13.80
N THR A 216 8.74 43.92 -14.92
CA THR A 216 7.68 44.24 -15.90
C THR A 216 7.69 43.23 -17.07
N GLY A 217 6.53 43.00 -17.69
CA GLY A 217 6.40 42.11 -18.85
C GLY A 217 5.76 40.73 -18.59
N ARG A 218 5.36 40.06 -19.68
CA ARG A 218 4.64 38.77 -19.69
C ARG A 218 5.56 37.55 -19.50
N ARG A 219 6.87 37.72 -19.66
CA ARG A 219 7.89 36.66 -19.69
C ARG A 219 8.58 36.35 -18.37
N TRP A 220 8.12 36.93 -17.26
CA TRP A 220 8.75 36.76 -15.95
C TRP A 220 8.71 35.33 -15.39
N LYS A 221 7.96 34.43 -16.02
CA LYS A 221 7.89 32.98 -15.72
C LYS A 221 8.68 32.12 -16.73
N GLU A 222 9.40 32.72 -17.67
CA GLU A 222 10.22 31.98 -18.64
C GLU A 222 11.60 31.69 -18.03
N ASN A 223 12.10 30.47 -18.20
CA ASN A 223 13.45 30.09 -17.78
C ASN A 223 14.47 30.84 -18.64
N THR A 224 15.36 31.58 -18.00
CA THR A 224 16.50 32.24 -18.64
C THR A 224 17.71 31.29 -18.64
N LYS A 225 18.66 31.49 -19.57
CA LYS A 225 19.87 30.65 -19.69
C LYS A 225 20.68 30.57 -18.37
N SER A 226 20.59 31.59 -17.51
CA SER A 226 21.19 31.60 -16.17
C SER A 226 20.46 30.70 -15.16
N SER A 227 19.13 30.55 -15.27
CA SER A 227 18.35 29.67 -14.39
C SER A 227 18.48 28.16 -14.69
N ALA A 228 19.05 27.79 -15.85
CA ALA A 228 19.30 26.39 -16.21
C ALA A 228 20.62 25.84 -15.63
N GLY A 229 21.48 26.70 -15.07
CA GLY A 229 22.81 26.32 -14.56
C GLY A 229 22.99 26.47 -13.03
N SER A 230 22.00 26.99 -12.31
CA SER A 230 22.08 27.17 -10.86
C SER A 230 21.40 26.01 -10.14
N PHE A 231 22.21 25.08 -9.63
CA PHE A 231 21.80 24.05 -8.67
C PHE A 231 22.02 24.55 -7.23
N GLU A 232 21.72 25.82 -6.94
CA GLU A 232 21.96 26.39 -5.59
C GLU A 232 20.80 26.09 -4.61
N GLY A 233 19.71 25.47 -5.07
CA GLY A 233 18.47 25.30 -4.30
C GLY A 233 18.07 23.86 -3.98
N MET A 234 18.88 22.86 -4.36
CA MET A 234 18.57 21.45 -4.15
C MET A 234 19.70 20.76 -3.40
N GLY A 235 19.85 21.10 -2.13
CA GLY A 235 20.85 20.46 -1.27
C GLY A 235 20.64 20.87 0.17
N GLY A 236 20.02 19.99 0.95
CA GLY A 236 20.10 20.05 2.39
C GLY A 236 21.57 19.98 2.83
N LYS A 237 21.88 20.74 3.88
CA LYS A 237 23.08 20.68 4.73
C LYS A 237 24.06 19.55 4.40
N GLY A 238 25.17 19.90 3.77
CA GLY A 238 26.37 19.10 3.70
C GLY A 238 27.57 20.02 3.78
N ASP A 239 28.25 20.01 4.93
CA ASP A 239 29.47 20.76 5.18
C ASP A 239 30.55 20.43 4.15
N GLY A 240 31.26 21.48 3.74
CA GLY A 240 32.24 21.44 2.68
C GLY A 240 33.48 20.60 3.01
N ARG A 241 34.12 20.15 1.93
CA ARG A 241 35.57 20.05 1.76
C ARG A 241 35.86 19.73 0.29
N LEU A 242 36.23 20.76 -0.46
CA LEU A 242 37.04 20.60 -1.66
C LEU A 242 38.49 20.40 -1.20
N SER A 243 39.15 19.34 -1.65
CA SER A 243 40.61 19.38 -1.86
C SER A 243 41.11 18.25 -2.76
N SER A 244 41.66 18.65 -3.91
CA SER A 244 42.86 18.14 -4.57
C SER A 244 43.12 16.63 -4.68
N GLY A 245 43.13 16.11 -5.91
CA GLY A 245 43.64 14.76 -6.20
C GLY A 245 43.79 14.47 -7.69
N THR A 246 44.77 15.11 -8.32
CA THR A 246 45.68 14.59 -9.37
C THR A 246 45.19 13.49 -10.35
N GLY A 247 45.02 13.89 -11.61
CA GLY A 247 45.65 13.25 -12.78
C GLY A 247 45.12 11.90 -13.31
N ARG A 248 44.53 11.92 -14.51
CA ARG A 248 45.09 11.18 -15.68
C ARG A 248 44.39 11.51 -17.00
N SER A 249 45.25 11.85 -17.95
CA SER A 249 45.04 12.05 -19.39
C SER A 249 44.49 10.82 -20.12
N ARG A 250 43.44 11.01 -20.93
CA ARG A 250 43.21 10.49 -22.31
C ARG A 250 42.13 11.41 -22.90
N GLY A 251 42.17 11.99 -24.09
CA GLY A 251 42.93 11.79 -25.31
C GLY A 251 42.00 12.37 -26.40
N ARG A 252 42.52 13.29 -27.21
CA ARG A 252 41.78 14.17 -28.14
C ARG A 252 41.13 13.41 -29.31
N GLY A 253 40.02 13.95 -29.80
CA GLY A 253 39.45 13.63 -31.12
C GLY A 253 38.46 14.71 -31.57
N ARG A 254 38.99 15.78 -32.17
CA ARG A 254 38.21 16.81 -32.87
C ARG A 254 37.84 16.30 -34.26
N GLY A 255 36.64 16.59 -34.73
CA GLY A 255 36.22 16.38 -36.12
C GLY A 255 34.97 17.19 -36.44
N ALA A 256 35.21 18.37 -37.01
CA ALA A 256 34.21 19.33 -37.43
C ALA A 256 33.70 19.02 -38.85
N GLY A 257 32.45 19.42 -39.13
CA GLY A 257 32.04 19.90 -40.45
C GLY A 257 31.52 18.86 -41.44
N GLY A 258 30.33 19.11 -42.00
CA GLY A 258 29.88 18.43 -43.20
C GLY A 258 28.37 18.45 -43.36
N SER A 259 27.83 19.51 -43.96
CA SER A 259 26.47 19.54 -44.46
C SER A 259 26.27 18.47 -45.54
N SER A 260 25.17 17.74 -45.53
CA SER A 260 24.48 17.41 -46.79
C SER A 260 23.01 17.07 -46.54
N LYS A 261 22.26 17.43 -47.57
CA LYS A 261 20.81 17.56 -47.67
C LYS A 261 20.34 16.40 -48.55
N ARG A 262 19.07 16.01 -48.37
CA ARG A 262 18.18 15.27 -49.29
C ARG A 262 18.06 13.76 -49.06
N GLY A 263 16.80 13.32 -49.06
CA GLY A 263 16.42 11.92 -49.16
C GLY A 263 14.98 11.66 -48.73
N SER A 264 14.00 12.38 -49.29
CA SER A 264 12.59 12.03 -49.15
C SER A 264 12.30 10.72 -49.90
N HIS A 265 11.82 9.69 -49.21
CA HIS A 265 11.11 8.58 -49.84
C HIS A 265 9.69 8.53 -49.29
N ARG A 266 8.79 9.11 -50.09
CA ARG A 266 7.35 8.89 -50.06
C ARG A 266 7.08 7.85 -51.15
N SER A 267 6.82 6.61 -50.77
CA SER A 267 6.12 5.68 -51.64
C SER A 267 4.62 5.97 -51.52
N LYS A 268 4.00 6.23 -52.65
CA LYS A 268 2.55 6.20 -52.81
C LYS A 268 2.27 5.34 -54.03
N ARG A 269 1.19 4.59 -53.96
CA ARG A 269 0.23 4.66 -55.06
C ARG A 269 -0.74 5.79 -54.72
#